data_AF-A0A2V5UYM8-F1
#
_entry.id   AF-A0A2V5UYM8-F1
#
_cell.length_a   1.000
_cell.length_b   1.000
_cell.length_c   1.000
_cell.angle_alpha   90.00
_cell.angle_beta   90.00
_cell.angle_gamma   90.00
#
_symmetry.space_group_name_H-M   'P 1'
#
loop_
_entity.id
_entity.type
_entity.pdbx_description
1 polymer ?
#
loop_
_entity_poly.entity_id
_entity_poly.type
_entity_poly.pdbx_seq_one_letter_code
_entity_poly.pdbx_strand_id
1 'polypeptide(L)'
;PGVDIAIKPVRSYVYGALAAHLLGYVGAPDDINKEEAKKFTFYQGDVEGKSNIEKSMDEYLRGKPGVRYLRRDAKGVINGVLREDPPKQGANVFLTLDARIQAIAEEALRAVGRGGAVVVDPNNGNVLAMVSVPSFDPNTFIPSIKAKDWKALQKDESDPLVNRAISALPPGSTFKLITALAGLRRNLANARYSCGGGVSYGDHFFQCWVAEKHYTHGTLGLTDAIKVSCDSFFYQYGNAAGIQSIDIVGKMLGLGEESGLQLTGEQTGNLPGPEWMQIHHPQERWSQAQTANVSIGQGYTLVSPLQLAMAYVTIANGGICFYPRLVDKVLNQNGSPALDENGKVAVTRANRSRAQRALESCQ
;
A
#
# COMPACT_ATOMS: atom_id res chain seq x y z
N PRO A 1 43.39 -30.72 -4.02
CA PRO A 1 43.90 -29.32 -4.02
C PRO A 1 43.19 -28.50 -5.11
N GLY A 2 42.63 -27.34 -4.78
CA GLY A 2 41.88 -26.50 -5.75
C GLY A 2 40.34 -26.57 -5.66
N VAL A 3 39.81 -27.24 -4.65
CA VAL A 3 38.37 -27.21 -4.28
C VAL A 3 38.27 -26.50 -2.94
N ASP A 4 37.39 -25.52 -2.85
CA ASP A 4 37.11 -24.77 -1.62
C ASP A 4 35.63 -24.96 -1.24
N ILE A 5 35.36 -25.06 0.06
CA ILE A 5 34.00 -25.24 0.60
C ILE A 5 33.66 -23.98 1.39
N ALA A 6 32.62 -23.29 0.96
CA ALA A 6 32.10 -22.10 1.63
C ALA A 6 30.65 -22.31 2.05
N ILE A 7 30.31 -21.83 3.24
CA ILE A 7 28.94 -21.76 3.74
C ILE A 7 28.40 -20.37 3.41
N LYS A 8 27.29 -20.30 2.68
CA LYS A 8 26.61 -19.04 2.35
C LYS A 8 25.19 -19.07 2.91
N PRO A 9 24.77 -18.08 3.72
CA PRO A 9 23.39 -17.96 4.13
C PRO A 9 22.52 -17.66 2.91
N VAL A 10 21.34 -18.28 2.86
CA VAL A 10 20.33 -18.06 1.80
C VAL A 10 19.05 -17.61 2.49
N ARG A 11 18.45 -16.54 1.95
CA ARG A 11 17.16 -16.03 2.46
C ARG A 11 16.08 -17.11 2.27
N SER A 12 15.17 -17.23 3.23
CA SER A 12 14.10 -18.22 3.19
C SER A 12 12.81 -17.59 3.74
N TYR A 13 11.72 -17.73 2.99
CA TYR A 13 10.38 -17.36 3.42
C TYR A 13 9.66 -18.62 3.89
N VAL A 14 9.70 -18.85 5.21
CA VAL A 14 9.23 -20.09 5.84
C VAL A 14 7.75 -20.37 5.57
N TYR A 15 6.95 -19.31 5.39
CA TYR A 15 5.51 -19.41 5.10
C TYR A 15 5.19 -19.32 3.60
N GLY A 16 6.19 -19.46 2.72
CA GLY A 16 6.01 -19.41 1.27
C GLY A 16 5.37 -18.10 0.81
N ALA A 17 4.21 -18.19 0.16
CA ALA A 17 3.50 -17.05 -0.42
C ALA A 17 2.82 -16.10 0.60
N LEU A 18 2.79 -16.45 1.89
CA LEU A 18 2.17 -15.63 2.92
C LEU A 18 2.82 -14.24 2.97
N ALA A 19 2.02 -13.19 2.81
CA ALA A 19 2.45 -11.79 2.79
C ALA A 19 3.52 -11.48 1.72
N ALA A 20 3.61 -12.25 0.63
CA ALA A 20 4.64 -12.07 -0.41
C ALA A 20 4.70 -10.64 -0.97
N HIS A 21 3.55 -10.02 -1.26
CA HIS A 21 3.49 -8.64 -1.77
C HIS A 21 3.85 -7.57 -0.73
N LEU A 22 3.98 -7.95 0.53
CA LEU A 22 4.35 -7.06 1.62
C LEU A 22 5.81 -7.26 2.04
N LEU A 23 6.23 -8.51 2.23
CA LEU A 23 7.62 -8.83 2.52
C LEU A 23 8.50 -8.45 1.35
N GLY A 24 8.07 -8.78 0.13
CA GLY A 24 8.89 -8.66 -1.06
C GLY A 24 9.89 -9.81 -1.17
N TYR A 25 10.99 -9.58 -1.86
CA TYR A 25 12.05 -10.57 -1.99
C TYR A 25 13.43 -9.91 -2.07
N VAL A 26 14.48 -10.73 -1.84
CA VAL A 26 15.87 -10.36 -2.08
C VAL A 26 16.35 -10.95 -3.40
N GLY A 27 17.36 -10.36 -4.01
CA GLY A 27 17.97 -10.84 -5.24
C GLY A 27 19.42 -10.41 -5.37
N ALA A 28 20.06 -10.82 -6.48
CA ALA A 28 21.40 -10.36 -6.81
C ALA A 28 21.44 -8.82 -6.96
N PRO A 29 22.51 -8.14 -6.55
CA PRO A 29 22.60 -6.69 -6.57
C PRO A 29 22.50 -6.14 -8.01
N ASP A 30 21.77 -5.05 -8.21
CA ASP A 30 21.56 -4.44 -9.53
C ASP A 30 22.88 -3.90 -10.11
N ASP A 31 23.66 -3.22 -9.26
CA ASP A 31 24.97 -2.70 -9.61
C ASP A 31 26.04 -3.16 -8.60
N ILE A 32 27.00 -3.93 -9.10
CA ILE A 32 28.23 -4.22 -8.37
C ILE A 32 29.26 -3.18 -8.80
N ASN A 33 29.79 -2.40 -7.85
CA ASN A 33 30.88 -1.47 -8.11
C ASN A 33 32.13 -2.27 -8.53
N LYS A 34 32.35 -2.35 -9.85
CA LYS A 34 33.46 -3.12 -10.43
C LYS A 34 34.82 -2.59 -10.00
N GLU A 35 34.96 -1.29 -9.78
CA GLU A 35 36.23 -0.69 -9.34
C GLU A 35 36.53 -1.04 -7.88
N GLU A 36 35.51 -1.13 -7.04
CA GLU A 36 35.66 -1.63 -5.68
C GLU A 36 35.91 -3.14 -5.66
N ALA A 37 35.16 -3.92 -6.43
CA ALA A 37 35.32 -5.37 -6.53
C ALA A 37 36.73 -5.75 -7.00
N LYS A 38 37.33 -4.99 -7.93
CA LYS A 38 38.72 -5.18 -8.40
C LYS A 38 39.77 -5.02 -7.29
N LYS A 39 39.46 -4.35 -6.18
CA LYS A 39 40.37 -4.24 -5.03
C LYS A 39 40.53 -5.56 -4.28
N PHE A 40 39.64 -6.53 -4.51
CA PHE A 40 39.63 -7.80 -3.82
C PHE A 40 39.98 -8.95 -4.78
N THR A 41 40.80 -9.90 -4.31
CA THR A 41 41.12 -11.12 -5.08
C THR A 41 39.88 -12.00 -5.26
N PHE A 42 38.99 -12.01 -4.26
CA PHE A 42 37.69 -12.67 -4.31
C PHE A 42 36.64 -11.69 -3.79
N TYR A 43 35.73 -11.26 -4.65
CA TYR A 43 34.60 -10.42 -4.29
C TYR A 43 33.31 -11.23 -4.40
N GLN A 44 32.52 -11.23 -3.32
CA GLN A 44 31.19 -11.84 -3.31
C GLN A 44 30.17 -10.74 -3.09
N GLY A 45 29.35 -10.48 -4.11
CA GLY A 45 28.22 -9.56 -3.97
C GLY A 45 27.22 -10.12 -2.96
N ASP A 46 26.80 -9.26 -2.03
CA ASP A 46 25.71 -9.58 -1.12
C ASP A 46 24.36 -9.50 -1.84
N VAL A 47 23.34 -10.17 -1.32
CA VAL A 47 21.98 -10.02 -1.83
C VAL A 47 21.39 -8.70 -1.35
N GLU A 48 20.45 -8.16 -2.11
CA GLU A 48 19.73 -6.95 -1.73
C GLU A 48 18.23 -7.12 -1.83
N GLY A 49 17.51 -6.37 -1.02
CA GLY A 49 16.07 -6.22 -1.12
C GLY A 49 15.63 -5.63 -2.46
N LYS A 50 14.84 -6.40 -3.21
CA LYS A 50 14.32 -6.01 -4.53
C LYS A 50 12.95 -5.37 -4.48
N SER A 51 12.15 -5.68 -3.47
CA SER A 51 10.81 -5.11 -3.33
C SER A 51 10.39 -4.96 -1.86
N ASN A 52 9.44 -4.05 -1.65
CA ASN A 52 8.67 -3.88 -0.41
C ASN A 52 9.50 -3.83 0.87
N ILE A 53 9.19 -4.60 1.92
CA ILE A 53 9.93 -4.55 3.20
C ILE A 53 11.40 -4.91 3.01
N GLU A 54 11.71 -5.95 2.23
CA GLU A 54 13.10 -6.32 1.96
C GLU A 54 13.87 -5.12 1.38
N LYS A 55 13.28 -4.35 0.46
CA LYS A 55 13.92 -3.17 -0.16
C LYS A 55 13.93 -1.94 0.74
N SER A 56 12.79 -1.58 1.32
CA SER A 56 12.64 -0.36 2.13
C SER A 56 13.41 -0.40 3.44
N MET A 57 13.67 -1.60 3.96
CA MET A 57 14.44 -1.80 5.20
C MET A 57 15.81 -2.44 4.94
N ASP A 58 16.24 -2.49 3.68
CA ASP A 58 17.47 -3.15 3.27
C ASP A 58 18.72 -2.57 3.97
N GLU A 59 18.74 -1.24 4.19
CA GLU A 59 19.83 -0.56 4.91
C GLU A 59 20.04 -1.10 6.33
N TYR A 60 18.97 -1.58 6.96
CA TYR A 60 19.02 -2.20 8.29
C TYR A 60 19.26 -3.71 8.19
N LEU A 61 18.63 -4.38 7.22
CA LEU A 61 18.65 -5.84 7.08
C LEU A 61 19.98 -6.39 6.56
N ARG A 62 20.63 -5.71 5.62
CA ARG A 62 21.81 -6.19 4.89
C ARG A 62 23.05 -6.35 5.78
N GLY A 63 23.21 -5.47 6.78
CA GLY A 63 24.39 -5.45 7.64
C GLY A 63 25.63 -4.89 6.92
N LYS A 64 26.83 -5.30 7.35
CA LYS A 64 28.10 -4.86 6.73
C LYS A 64 28.97 -6.06 6.36
N PRO A 65 29.49 -6.11 5.12
CA PRO A 65 30.36 -7.20 4.70
C PRO A 65 31.68 -7.20 5.48
N GLY A 66 32.24 -8.39 5.67
CA GLY A 66 33.56 -8.60 6.27
C GLY A 66 34.66 -8.69 5.21
N VAL A 67 35.92 -8.73 5.64
CA VAL A 67 37.09 -8.83 4.77
C VAL A 67 38.08 -9.87 5.33
N ARG A 68 38.50 -10.81 4.49
CA ARG A 68 39.56 -11.78 4.83
C ARG A 68 40.85 -11.46 4.09
N TYR A 69 41.92 -11.25 4.84
CA TYR A 69 43.27 -11.07 4.34
C TYR A 69 43.96 -12.43 4.28
N LEU A 70 44.23 -12.91 3.06
CA LEU A 70 44.80 -14.22 2.83
C LEU A 70 46.31 -14.12 2.58
N ARG A 71 47.10 -15.01 3.19
CA ARG A 71 48.54 -15.08 2.94
C ARG A 71 48.78 -15.83 1.64
N ARG A 72 49.60 -15.27 0.76
CA ARG A 72 49.96 -15.89 -0.52
C ARG A 72 51.45 -16.24 -0.53
N ASP A 73 51.80 -17.44 -0.98
CA ASP A 73 53.20 -17.81 -1.18
C ASP A 73 53.75 -17.27 -2.52
N ALA A 74 55.05 -17.45 -2.76
CA ALA A 74 55.71 -16.99 -3.99
C ALA A 74 55.17 -17.65 -5.28
N LYS A 75 54.45 -18.79 -5.16
CA LYS A 75 53.81 -19.50 -6.27
C LYS A 75 52.35 -19.09 -6.46
N GLY A 76 51.85 -18.15 -5.67
CA GLY A 76 50.47 -17.67 -5.77
C GLY A 76 49.45 -18.54 -5.04
N VAL A 77 49.88 -19.51 -4.22
CA VAL A 77 49.00 -20.39 -3.47
C VAL A 77 48.58 -19.72 -2.16
N ILE A 78 47.29 -19.79 -1.84
CA ILE A 78 46.73 -19.28 -0.58
C ILE A 78 47.18 -20.21 0.55
N ASN A 79 47.98 -19.67 1.47
CA ASN A 79 48.58 -20.39 2.59
C ASN A 79 48.11 -19.80 3.92
N GLY A 80 46.81 -19.93 4.19
CA GLY A 80 46.15 -19.53 5.43
C GLY A 80 45.61 -18.09 5.44
N VAL A 81 44.86 -17.79 6.51
CA VAL A 81 44.30 -16.45 6.79
C VAL A 81 45.31 -15.68 7.64
N LEU A 82 45.70 -14.48 7.19
CA LEU A 82 46.56 -13.57 7.94
C LEU A 82 45.75 -12.78 8.98
N ARG A 83 44.60 -12.28 8.56
CA ARG A 83 43.68 -11.47 9.37
C ARG A 83 42.27 -11.59 8.80
N GLU A 84 41.28 -11.48 9.67
CA GLU A 84 39.87 -11.47 9.30
C GLU A 84 39.16 -10.34 10.04
N ASP A 85 38.52 -9.48 9.28
CA ASP A 85 37.57 -8.49 9.78
C ASP A 85 36.18 -9.09 9.59
N PRO A 86 35.52 -9.59 10.67
CA PRO A 86 34.28 -10.33 10.54
C PRO A 86 33.14 -9.44 10.03
N PRO A 87 32.18 -9.99 9.25
CA PRO A 87 30.99 -9.27 8.85
C PRO A 87 30.16 -8.88 10.07
N LYS A 88 29.38 -7.79 9.94
CA LYS A 88 28.39 -7.39 10.94
C LYS A 88 27.01 -7.77 10.44
N GLN A 89 26.33 -8.61 11.20
CA GLN A 89 24.94 -8.97 10.91
C GLN A 89 24.06 -7.71 10.93
N GLY A 90 23.09 -7.64 10.00
CA GLY A 90 22.08 -6.59 9.98
C GLY A 90 21.18 -6.61 11.23
N ALA A 91 20.33 -5.60 11.36
CA ALA A 91 19.34 -5.51 12.40
C ALA A 91 18.11 -6.39 12.11
N ASN A 92 17.32 -6.62 13.16
CA ASN A 92 16.04 -7.33 13.10
C ASN A 92 14.92 -6.31 12.92
N VAL A 93 14.12 -6.48 11.86
CA VAL A 93 12.94 -5.66 11.57
C VAL A 93 11.70 -6.38 12.08
N PHE A 94 10.96 -5.75 12.99
CA PHE A 94 9.71 -6.28 13.52
C PHE A 94 8.56 -5.56 12.82
N LEU A 95 7.65 -6.33 12.21
CA LEU A 95 6.47 -5.79 11.54
C LEU A 95 5.28 -5.71 12.49
N THR A 96 4.30 -4.89 12.13
CA THR A 96 2.99 -4.83 12.79
C THR A 96 2.05 -5.96 12.36
N LEU A 97 2.44 -6.73 11.34
CA LEU A 97 1.68 -7.82 10.78
C LEU A 97 1.44 -8.93 11.82
N ASP A 98 0.19 -9.37 11.97
CA ASP A 98 -0.12 -10.60 12.69
C ASP A 98 -0.26 -11.73 11.67
N ALA A 99 0.66 -12.70 11.73
CA ALA A 99 0.70 -13.81 10.77
C ALA A 99 -0.60 -14.63 10.72
N ARG A 100 -1.36 -14.70 11.82
CA ARG A 100 -2.64 -15.42 11.88
C ARG A 100 -3.73 -14.64 11.17
N ILE A 101 -3.80 -13.33 11.40
CA ILE A 101 -4.75 -12.45 10.72
C ILE A 101 -4.45 -12.44 9.21
N GLN A 102 -3.18 -12.32 8.83
CA GLN A 102 -2.76 -12.41 7.43
C GLN A 102 -3.20 -13.73 6.78
N ALA A 103 -2.94 -14.87 7.44
CA ALA A 103 -3.28 -16.18 6.90
C ALA A 103 -4.79 -16.35 6.70
N ILE A 104 -5.60 -15.97 7.70
CA ILE A 104 -7.06 -16.02 7.61
C ILE A 104 -7.58 -15.12 6.48
N ALA A 105 -7.05 -13.90 6.38
CA ALA A 105 -7.46 -12.95 5.36
C ALA A 105 -7.07 -13.40 3.94
N GLU A 106 -5.87 -13.98 3.76
CA GLU A 106 -5.43 -14.59 2.50
C GLU A 106 -6.30 -15.77 2.10
N GLU A 107 -6.57 -16.69 3.03
CA GLU A 107 -7.39 -17.86 2.77
C GLU A 107 -8.81 -17.46 2.35
N ALA A 108 -9.43 -16.53 3.08
CA ALA A 108 -10.75 -16.02 2.74
C ALA A 108 -10.77 -15.34 1.35
N LEU A 109 -9.74 -14.56 1.01
CA LEU A 109 -9.71 -13.82 -0.25
C LEU A 109 -9.41 -14.72 -1.46
N ARG A 110 -8.64 -15.81 -1.28
CA ARG A 110 -8.38 -16.80 -2.35
C ARG A 110 -9.66 -17.42 -2.89
N ALA A 111 -10.70 -17.56 -2.06
CA ALA A 111 -12.01 -18.06 -2.50
C ALA A 111 -12.70 -17.14 -3.53
N VAL A 112 -12.30 -15.86 -3.61
CA VAL A 112 -12.83 -14.85 -4.55
C VAL A 112 -12.02 -14.81 -5.87
N GLY A 113 -10.84 -15.43 -5.91
CA GLY A 113 -9.96 -15.48 -7.07
C GLY A 113 -8.98 -14.31 -7.14
N ARG A 114 -9.46 -13.08 -7.39
CA ARG A 114 -8.62 -11.87 -7.48
C ARG A 114 -9.12 -10.79 -6.53
N GLY A 115 -8.26 -10.27 -5.67
CA GLY A 115 -8.66 -9.23 -4.72
C GLY A 115 -7.52 -8.69 -3.88
N GLY A 116 -7.77 -7.54 -3.24
CA GLY A 116 -6.90 -6.99 -2.21
C GLY A 116 -7.69 -6.72 -0.93
N ALA A 117 -7.06 -6.87 0.23
CA ALA A 117 -7.65 -6.56 1.53
C ALA A 117 -6.61 -5.96 2.48
N VAL A 118 -7.05 -5.08 3.37
CA VAL A 118 -6.20 -4.46 4.39
C VAL A 118 -6.95 -4.48 5.72
N VAL A 119 -6.27 -4.93 6.77
CA VAL A 119 -6.77 -4.92 8.15
C VAL A 119 -5.89 -3.98 8.95
N VAL A 120 -6.51 -2.99 9.59
CA VAL A 120 -5.82 -1.93 10.32
C VAL A 120 -6.38 -1.82 11.73
N ASP A 121 -5.51 -1.65 12.72
CA ASP A 121 -5.92 -1.32 14.09
C ASP A 121 -6.34 0.16 14.16
N PRO A 122 -7.61 0.46 14.48
CA PRO A 122 -8.11 1.82 14.48
C PRO A 122 -7.51 2.70 15.57
N ASN A 123 -6.86 2.14 16.58
CA ASN A 123 -6.31 2.88 17.72
C ASN A 123 -4.92 3.48 17.44
N ASN A 124 -4.21 2.99 16.43
CA ASN A 124 -2.83 3.37 16.17
C ASN A 124 -2.41 3.38 14.69
N GLY A 125 -3.26 2.90 13.76
CA GLY A 125 -2.94 2.85 12.34
C GLY A 125 -1.99 1.73 11.92
N ASN A 126 -1.73 0.76 12.81
CA ASN A 126 -0.93 -0.42 12.48
C ASN A 126 -1.66 -1.30 11.47
N VAL A 127 -0.96 -1.69 10.40
CA VAL A 127 -1.43 -2.67 9.43
C VAL A 127 -1.19 -4.06 10.01
N LEU A 128 -2.28 -4.76 10.33
CA LEU A 128 -2.24 -6.11 10.89
C LEU A 128 -2.22 -7.19 9.80
N ALA A 129 -2.83 -6.91 8.65
CA ALA A 129 -2.77 -7.73 7.45
C ALA A 129 -2.90 -6.86 6.20
N MET A 130 -2.19 -7.23 5.14
CA MET A 130 -2.29 -6.62 3.82
C MET A 130 -2.14 -7.73 2.78
N VAL A 131 -3.24 -7.99 2.09
CA VAL A 131 -3.42 -9.19 1.28
C VAL A 131 -3.61 -8.79 -0.16
N SER A 132 -2.93 -9.50 -1.07
CA SER A 132 -3.23 -9.48 -2.50
C SER A 132 -3.27 -10.92 -3.00
N VAL A 133 -4.36 -11.26 -3.69
CA VAL A 133 -4.53 -12.57 -4.33
C VAL A 133 -4.88 -12.39 -5.81
N PRO A 134 -4.41 -13.30 -6.68
CA PRO A 134 -3.46 -14.38 -6.39
C PRO A 134 -2.05 -13.85 -6.04
N SER A 135 -1.26 -14.71 -5.41
CA SER A 135 0.08 -14.40 -4.90
C SER A 135 1.14 -15.29 -5.53
N PHE A 136 2.40 -15.05 -5.17
CA PHE A 136 3.56 -15.81 -5.64
C PHE A 136 4.40 -16.25 -4.44
N ASP A 137 5.19 -17.31 -4.60
CA ASP A 137 6.17 -17.71 -3.58
C ASP A 137 7.49 -16.94 -3.77
N PRO A 138 7.88 -16.04 -2.84
CA PRO A 138 9.10 -15.24 -2.98
C PRO A 138 10.38 -16.10 -2.95
N ASN A 139 10.32 -17.34 -2.45
CA ASN A 139 11.47 -18.27 -2.52
C ASN A 139 11.87 -18.58 -3.97
N THR A 140 10.96 -18.45 -4.94
CA THR A 140 11.26 -18.65 -6.38
C THR A 140 12.21 -17.61 -6.95
N PHE A 141 12.38 -16.47 -6.28
CA PHE A 141 13.30 -15.40 -6.69
C PHE A 141 14.71 -15.57 -6.13
N ILE A 142 14.93 -16.53 -5.22
CA ILE A 142 16.20 -16.68 -4.50
C ILE A 142 16.97 -17.91 -5.01
N PRO A 143 18.28 -17.77 -5.29
CA PRO A 143 19.04 -16.53 -5.45
C PRO A 143 18.72 -15.80 -6.77
N SER A 144 18.08 -16.52 -7.70
CA SER A 144 17.59 -15.99 -8.96
C SER A 144 16.44 -16.85 -9.48
N ILE A 145 15.43 -16.20 -10.06
CA ILE A 145 14.31 -16.89 -10.69
C ILE A 145 14.72 -17.54 -12.01
N LYS A 146 14.25 -18.77 -12.25
CA LYS A 146 14.48 -19.46 -13.52
C LYS A 146 13.65 -18.79 -14.62
N ALA A 147 14.21 -18.69 -15.83
CA ALA A 147 13.53 -18.06 -16.98
C ALA A 147 12.15 -18.67 -17.27
N LYS A 148 11.98 -19.98 -17.05
CA LYS A 148 10.69 -20.66 -17.19
C LYS A 148 9.64 -20.16 -16.19
N ASP A 149 10.02 -20.06 -14.92
CA ASP A 149 9.12 -19.68 -13.82
C ASP A 149 8.77 -18.19 -13.93
N TRP A 150 9.73 -17.36 -14.30
CA TRP A 150 9.50 -15.95 -14.62
C TRP A 150 8.51 -15.77 -15.79
N LYS A 151 8.69 -16.54 -16.87
CA LYS A 151 7.77 -16.51 -18.02
C LYS A 151 6.37 -17.01 -17.64
N ALA A 152 6.25 -17.94 -16.70
CA ALA A 152 4.97 -18.39 -16.18
C ALA A 152 4.25 -17.26 -15.42
N LEU A 153 4.95 -16.57 -14.51
CA LEU A 153 4.39 -15.43 -13.77
C LEU A 153 3.97 -14.27 -14.69
N GLN A 154 4.76 -13.98 -15.74
CA GLN A 154 4.44 -12.90 -16.70
C GLN A 154 3.25 -13.22 -17.61
N LYS A 155 3.00 -14.51 -17.89
CA LYS A 155 1.91 -14.95 -18.78
C LYS A 155 0.63 -15.27 -18.02
N ASP A 156 0.69 -15.27 -16.70
CA ASP A 156 -0.48 -15.55 -15.87
C ASP A 156 -1.47 -14.39 -15.98
N GLU A 157 -2.61 -14.64 -16.63
CA GLU A 157 -3.68 -13.66 -16.83
C GLU A 157 -4.27 -13.13 -15.52
N SER A 158 -3.97 -13.76 -14.40
CA SER A 158 -4.36 -13.35 -13.06
C SER A 158 -3.44 -12.34 -12.39
N ASP A 159 -2.36 -11.94 -13.07
CA ASP A 159 -1.41 -10.91 -12.62
C ASP A 159 -0.99 -11.11 -11.14
N PRO A 160 -0.36 -12.25 -10.80
CA PRO A 160 -0.02 -12.58 -9.41
C PRO A 160 1.05 -11.65 -8.82
N LEU A 161 1.79 -10.92 -9.64
CA LEU A 161 2.79 -9.94 -9.19
C LEU A 161 2.17 -8.59 -8.75
N VAL A 162 0.92 -8.32 -9.13
CA VAL A 162 0.24 -7.07 -8.77
C VAL A 162 -0.16 -7.09 -7.30
N ASN A 163 0.27 -6.06 -6.56
CA ASN A 163 -0.22 -5.82 -5.21
C ASN A 163 -1.53 -5.03 -5.26
N ARG A 164 -2.66 -5.75 -5.19
CA ARG A 164 -4.01 -5.20 -5.28
C ARG A 164 -4.39 -4.37 -4.06
N ALA A 165 -3.74 -4.57 -2.92
CA ALA A 165 -4.01 -3.81 -1.70
C ALA A 165 -3.61 -2.32 -1.81
N ILE A 166 -2.68 -2.01 -2.73
CA ILE A 166 -2.17 -0.66 -3.00
C ILE A 166 -2.40 -0.21 -4.44
N SER A 167 -3.16 -0.97 -5.22
CA SER A 167 -3.55 -0.61 -6.60
C SER A 167 -4.76 0.31 -6.57
N ALA A 168 -4.78 1.32 -7.44
CA ALA A 168 -5.87 2.27 -7.51
C ALA A 168 -7.05 1.70 -8.31
N LEU A 169 -8.23 1.67 -7.70
CA LEU A 169 -9.45 1.11 -8.27
C LEU A 169 -10.62 2.07 -8.04
N PRO A 170 -11.67 2.06 -8.87
CA PRO A 170 -12.89 2.79 -8.56
C PRO A 170 -13.49 2.26 -7.23
N PRO A 171 -13.60 3.11 -6.18
CA PRO A 171 -14.09 2.64 -4.87
C PRO A 171 -15.60 2.33 -4.88
N GLY A 172 -16.34 2.84 -5.88
CA GLY A 172 -17.78 2.72 -5.95
C GLY A 172 -18.45 3.24 -4.67
N SER A 173 -19.55 2.58 -4.27
CA SER A 173 -20.39 3.04 -3.15
C SER A 173 -19.67 3.12 -1.79
N THR A 174 -18.50 2.50 -1.62
CA THR A 174 -17.70 2.66 -0.39
C THR A 174 -17.22 4.11 -0.19
N PHE A 175 -17.14 4.89 -1.28
CA PHE A 175 -16.79 6.32 -1.27
C PHE A 175 -17.90 7.22 -0.71
N LYS A 176 -19.14 6.74 -0.63
CA LYS A 176 -20.29 7.53 -0.16
C LYS A 176 -20.10 8.07 1.27
N LEU A 177 -19.30 7.42 2.11
CA LEU A 177 -18.95 7.97 3.42
C LEU A 177 -18.07 9.23 3.33
N ILE A 178 -17.15 9.29 2.36
CA ILE A 178 -16.33 10.49 2.10
C ILE A 178 -17.22 11.63 1.62
N THR A 179 -18.14 11.35 0.69
CA THR A 179 -19.13 12.34 0.24
C THR A 179 -20.08 12.77 1.37
N ALA A 180 -20.50 11.84 2.24
CA ALA A 180 -21.32 12.14 3.41
C ALA A 180 -20.63 13.16 4.33
N LEU A 181 -19.37 12.88 4.71
CA LEU A 181 -18.54 13.77 5.50
C LEU A 181 -18.34 15.14 4.83
N ALA A 182 -18.11 15.16 3.52
CA ALA A 182 -17.99 16.41 2.75
C ALA A 182 -19.26 17.27 2.82
N GLY A 183 -20.45 16.66 2.80
CA GLY A 183 -21.69 17.41 2.96
C GLY A 183 -21.98 17.80 4.42
N LEU A 184 -21.58 16.99 5.40
CA LEU A 184 -21.72 17.34 6.81
C LEU A 184 -20.94 18.61 7.16
N ARG A 185 -19.71 18.75 6.65
CA ARG A 185 -18.91 19.99 6.74
C ARG A 185 -19.58 21.22 6.11
N ARG A 186 -20.57 21.01 5.25
CA ARG A 186 -21.34 22.05 4.56
C ARG A 186 -22.73 22.22 5.18
N ASN A 187 -22.94 21.73 6.41
CA ASN A 187 -24.19 21.80 7.16
C ASN A 187 -25.38 21.08 6.48
N LEU A 188 -25.10 20.01 5.73
CA LEU A 188 -26.13 19.25 4.99
C LEU A 188 -26.69 18.05 5.77
N ALA A 189 -26.49 17.98 7.09
CA ALA A 189 -26.92 16.84 7.92
C ALA A 189 -28.42 16.51 7.78
N ASN A 190 -29.27 17.54 7.65
CA ASN A 190 -30.72 17.41 7.53
C ASN A 190 -31.23 17.46 6.08
N ALA A 191 -30.32 17.45 5.09
CA ALA A 191 -30.71 17.48 3.69
C ALA A 191 -31.51 16.23 3.32
N ARG A 192 -32.56 16.42 2.52
CA ARG A 192 -33.40 15.36 1.98
C ARG A 192 -33.47 15.49 0.47
N TYR A 193 -33.36 14.36 -0.21
CA TYR A 193 -33.42 14.31 -1.67
C TYR A 193 -34.34 13.18 -2.12
N SER A 194 -35.03 13.41 -3.24
CA SER A 194 -35.90 12.41 -3.85
C SER A 194 -35.10 11.51 -4.78
N CYS A 195 -35.34 10.20 -4.68
CA CYS A 195 -34.90 9.19 -5.63
C CYS A 195 -36.12 8.66 -6.38
N GLY A 196 -36.29 9.10 -7.64
CA GLY A 196 -37.28 8.55 -8.56
C GLY A 196 -36.73 7.42 -9.44
N GLY A 197 -35.69 6.72 -8.98
CA GLY A 197 -34.90 5.78 -9.78
C GLY A 197 -33.68 6.42 -10.45
N GLY A 198 -33.51 7.74 -10.39
CA GLY A 198 -32.36 8.43 -10.96
C GLY A 198 -32.50 9.94 -10.86
N VAL A 199 -31.55 10.67 -11.44
CA VAL A 199 -31.55 12.14 -11.52
C VAL A 199 -31.02 12.55 -12.89
N SER A 200 -31.65 13.52 -13.54
CA SER A 200 -31.14 14.07 -14.81
C SER A 200 -30.13 15.19 -14.56
N TYR A 201 -29.01 15.14 -15.28
CA TYR A 201 -28.06 16.25 -15.39
C TYR A 201 -27.86 16.57 -16.87
N GLY A 202 -28.41 17.71 -17.31
CA GLY A 202 -28.49 18.04 -18.73
C GLY A 202 -29.43 17.07 -19.46
N ASP A 203 -28.94 16.48 -20.55
CA ASP A 203 -29.64 15.50 -21.38
C ASP A 203 -29.42 14.04 -20.94
N HIS A 204 -28.61 13.80 -19.90
CA HIS A 204 -28.32 12.46 -19.40
C HIS A 204 -29.06 12.13 -18.11
N PHE A 205 -29.66 10.93 -18.05
CA PHE A 205 -30.32 10.40 -16.85
C PHE A 205 -29.37 9.46 -16.10
N PHE A 206 -28.92 9.91 -14.92
CA PHE A 206 -28.07 9.13 -14.03
C PHE A 206 -28.95 8.18 -13.20
N GLN A 207 -28.90 6.91 -13.54
CA GLN A 207 -29.69 5.87 -12.89
C GLN A 207 -29.17 5.56 -11.49
N CYS A 208 -30.08 5.34 -10.55
CA CYS A 208 -29.80 4.62 -9.32
C CYS A 208 -29.85 3.13 -9.58
N TRP A 209 -29.08 2.33 -8.84
CA TRP A 209 -29.09 0.87 -8.96
C TRP A 209 -30.48 0.21 -8.83
N VAL A 210 -31.46 0.86 -8.19
CA VAL A 210 -32.85 0.37 -8.08
C VAL A 210 -33.69 0.56 -9.34
N ALA A 211 -33.27 1.41 -10.29
CA ALA A 211 -34.01 1.63 -11.53
C ALA A 211 -34.16 0.35 -12.35
N GLU A 212 -33.12 -0.49 -12.39
CA GLU A 212 -33.14 -1.80 -13.07
C GLU A 212 -34.17 -2.75 -12.45
N LYS A 213 -34.58 -2.50 -11.20
CA LYS A 213 -35.59 -3.28 -10.49
C LYS A 213 -36.98 -2.64 -10.55
N HIS A 214 -37.17 -1.62 -11.39
CA HIS A 214 -38.40 -0.80 -11.47
C HIS A 214 -38.87 -0.29 -10.10
N TYR A 215 -37.91 0.03 -9.22
CA TYR A 215 -38.13 0.46 -7.85
C TYR A 215 -37.52 1.85 -7.60
N THR A 216 -37.99 2.53 -6.56
CA THR A 216 -37.47 3.84 -6.17
C THR A 216 -37.30 3.89 -4.66
N HIS A 217 -36.34 4.69 -4.17
CA HIS A 217 -36.16 4.85 -2.73
C HIS A 217 -37.03 5.96 -2.11
N GLY A 218 -37.79 6.71 -2.92
CA GLY A 218 -38.56 7.86 -2.46
C GLY A 218 -37.66 8.99 -1.93
N THR A 219 -38.18 9.78 -0.99
CA THR A 219 -37.41 10.88 -0.37
C THR A 219 -36.69 10.40 0.88
N LEU A 220 -35.37 10.43 0.86
CA LEU A 220 -34.50 9.94 1.93
C LEU A 220 -33.72 11.10 2.57
N GLY A 221 -33.36 10.92 3.85
CA GLY A 221 -32.29 11.69 4.50
C GLY A 221 -30.95 10.94 4.41
N LEU A 222 -29.86 11.59 4.84
CA LEU A 222 -28.49 11.04 4.75
C LEU A 222 -28.36 9.64 5.34
N THR A 223 -28.86 9.42 6.56
CA THR A 223 -28.75 8.13 7.25
C THR A 223 -29.40 7.00 6.47
N ASP A 224 -30.61 7.20 5.94
CA ASP A 224 -31.30 6.16 5.18
C ASP A 224 -30.69 5.95 3.80
N ALA A 225 -30.19 7.02 3.16
CA ALA A 225 -29.46 6.94 1.91
C ALA A 225 -28.16 6.13 2.02
N ILE A 226 -27.44 6.21 3.14
CA ILE A 226 -26.29 5.35 3.42
C ILE A 226 -26.72 3.89 3.55
N LYS A 227 -27.77 3.59 4.33
CA LYS A 227 -28.25 2.21 4.56
C LYS A 227 -28.60 1.48 3.26
N VAL A 228 -29.26 2.18 2.33
CA VAL A 228 -29.70 1.58 1.05
C VAL A 228 -28.77 1.93 -0.12
N SER A 229 -27.65 2.59 0.16
CA SER A 229 -26.66 3.02 -0.84
C SER A 229 -27.32 3.75 -2.02
N CYS A 230 -28.21 4.71 -1.77
CA CYS A 230 -28.99 5.37 -2.84
C CYS A 230 -28.13 6.30 -3.71
N ASP A 231 -27.87 5.95 -4.97
CA ASP A 231 -27.06 6.80 -5.88
C ASP A 231 -27.71 8.15 -6.15
N SER A 232 -29.03 8.20 -6.42
CA SER A 232 -29.75 9.47 -6.67
C SER A 232 -29.60 10.47 -5.55
N PHE A 233 -29.60 10.01 -4.29
CA PHE A 233 -29.36 10.86 -3.14
C PHE A 233 -27.92 11.41 -3.18
N PHE A 234 -26.91 10.55 -3.39
CA PHE A 234 -25.51 10.96 -3.39
C PHE A 234 -25.13 11.82 -4.59
N TYR A 235 -25.78 11.69 -5.75
CA TYR A 235 -25.63 12.62 -6.87
C TYR A 235 -26.01 14.05 -6.47
N GLN A 236 -27.18 14.21 -5.85
CA GLN A 236 -27.70 15.52 -5.43
C GLN A 236 -26.94 16.05 -4.22
N TYR A 237 -26.73 15.21 -3.20
CA TYR A 237 -26.03 15.55 -1.97
C TYR A 237 -24.58 15.96 -2.22
N GLY A 238 -23.87 15.24 -3.09
CA GLY A 238 -22.50 15.57 -3.46
C GLY A 238 -22.37 16.84 -4.30
N ASN A 239 -23.34 17.11 -5.20
CA ASN A 239 -23.42 18.40 -5.88
C ASN A 239 -23.68 19.56 -4.92
N ALA A 240 -24.57 19.36 -3.94
CA ALA A 240 -24.84 20.37 -2.90
C ALA A 240 -23.63 20.59 -1.97
N ALA A 241 -22.86 19.53 -1.66
CA ALA A 241 -21.61 19.64 -0.92
C ALA A 241 -20.53 20.37 -1.73
N GLY A 242 -20.50 20.15 -3.05
CA GLY A 242 -19.54 20.69 -3.99
C GLY A 242 -18.25 19.89 -4.07
N ILE A 243 -17.67 19.79 -5.28
CA ILE A 243 -16.47 18.99 -5.53
C ILE A 243 -15.28 19.41 -4.65
N GLN A 244 -15.13 20.71 -4.37
CA GLN A 244 -14.07 21.22 -3.51
C GLN A 244 -14.16 20.65 -2.08
N SER A 245 -15.38 20.50 -1.54
CA SER A 245 -15.56 19.90 -0.20
C SER A 245 -15.18 18.42 -0.21
N ILE A 246 -15.55 17.70 -1.28
CA ILE A 246 -15.22 16.28 -1.46
C ILE A 246 -13.69 16.09 -1.56
N ASP A 247 -13.01 16.92 -2.36
CA ASP A 247 -11.55 16.89 -2.50
C ASP A 247 -10.83 17.20 -1.18
N ILE A 248 -11.26 18.25 -0.46
CA ILE A 248 -10.70 18.60 0.85
C ILE A 248 -10.84 17.43 1.82
N VAL A 249 -12.02 16.82 1.94
CA VAL A 249 -12.22 15.67 2.83
C VAL A 249 -11.42 14.46 2.38
N GLY A 250 -11.38 14.16 1.08
CA GLY A 250 -10.57 13.08 0.52
C GLY A 250 -9.10 13.23 0.91
N LYS A 251 -8.52 14.40 0.69
CA LYS A 251 -7.13 14.73 1.08
C LYS A 251 -6.90 14.66 2.59
N MET A 252 -7.83 15.16 3.39
CA MET A 252 -7.76 15.06 4.86
C MET A 252 -7.74 13.60 5.34
N LEU A 253 -8.38 12.69 4.61
CA LEU A 253 -8.39 11.24 4.88
C LEU A 253 -7.22 10.50 4.19
N GLY A 254 -6.34 11.21 3.49
CA GLY A 254 -5.19 10.62 2.79
C GLY A 254 -5.52 9.91 1.48
N LEU A 255 -6.71 10.13 0.91
CA LEU A 255 -7.05 9.65 -0.44
C LEU A 255 -6.34 10.51 -1.49
N GLY A 256 -5.83 9.89 -2.56
CA GLY A 256 -5.05 10.61 -3.58
C GLY A 256 -3.58 10.84 -3.20
N GLU A 257 -3.17 10.45 -2.00
CA GLU A 257 -1.84 10.72 -1.43
C GLU A 257 -1.04 9.42 -1.21
N GLU A 258 0.28 9.51 -1.24
CA GLU A 258 1.16 8.37 -0.87
C GLU A 258 0.94 7.99 0.59
N SER A 259 0.97 6.69 0.89
CA SER A 259 0.80 6.14 2.24
C SER A 259 1.98 6.46 3.16
N GLY A 260 3.18 6.58 2.58
CA GLY A 260 4.45 6.68 3.30
C GLY A 260 5.06 5.32 3.68
N LEU A 261 4.45 4.19 3.28
CA LEU A 261 4.99 2.85 3.55
C LEU A 261 6.15 2.46 2.62
N GLN A 262 6.39 3.22 1.55
CA GLN A 262 7.44 2.97 0.55
C GLN A 262 7.35 1.57 -0.09
N LEU A 263 6.13 1.09 -0.32
CA LEU A 263 5.89 -0.17 -1.00
C LEU A 263 6.09 -0.01 -2.51
N THR A 264 6.67 -1.03 -3.13
CA THR A 264 6.97 -0.98 -4.56
C THR A 264 5.67 -1.08 -5.37
N GLY A 265 5.44 -0.12 -6.27
CA GLY A 265 4.24 -0.09 -7.12
C GLY A 265 2.98 0.44 -6.42
N GLU A 266 3.12 1.15 -5.31
CA GLU A 266 2.01 1.91 -4.72
C GLU A 266 1.45 2.92 -5.71
N GLN A 267 0.12 2.94 -5.84
CA GLN A 267 -0.59 3.92 -6.66
C GLN A 267 -1.35 4.87 -5.74
N THR A 268 -1.11 6.17 -5.90
CA THR A 268 -1.77 7.23 -5.12
C THR A 268 -3.26 7.37 -5.46
N GLY A 269 -3.70 6.84 -6.60
CA GLY A 269 -5.07 6.96 -7.06
C GLY A 269 -5.35 8.33 -7.70
N ASN A 270 -6.62 8.72 -7.68
CA ASN A 270 -7.08 9.95 -8.30
C ASN A 270 -8.35 10.47 -7.62
N LEU A 271 -8.31 11.70 -7.14
CA LEU A 271 -9.49 12.48 -6.75
C LEU A 271 -9.69 13.56 -7.82
N PRO A 272 -10.51 13.30 -8.85
CA PRO A 272 -10.67 14.24 -9.95
C PRO A 272 -11.43 15.49 -9.48
N GLY A 273 -11.02 16.63 -10.00
CA GLY A 273 -11.64 17.93 -9.79
C GLY A 273 -11.38 18.86 -10.98
N PRO A 274 -11.82 20.13 -10.91
CA PRO A 274 -11.62 21.11 -11.99
C PRO A 274 -10.16 21.25 -12.43
N GLU A 275 -9.21 21.28 -11.49
CA GLU A 275 -7.78 21.41 -11.77
C GLU A 275 -7.22 20.17 -12.48
N TRP A 276 -7.60 18.98 -12.02
CA TRP A 276 -7.25 17.72 -12.67
C TRP A 276 -7.81 17.67 -14.10
N MET A 277 -9.06 18.09 -14.29
CA MET A 277 -9.71 18.11 -15.59
C MET A 277 -9.04 19.07 -16.56
N GLN A 278 -8.63 20.24 -16.10
CA GLN A 278 -7.92 21.21 -16.94
C GLN A 278 -6.60 20.66 -17.50
N ILE A 279 -5.93 19.77 -16.76
CA ILE A 279 -4.68 19.14 -17.17
C ILE A 279 -4.93 17.96 -18.12
N HIS A 280 -5.87 17.07 -17.77
CA HIS A 280 -6.06 15.80 -18.49
C HIS A 280 -7.09 15.89 -19.64
N HIS A 281 -8.04 16.81 -19.55
CA HIS A 281 -9.14 17.03 -20.50
C HIS A 281 -9.38 18.54 -20.74
N PRO A 282 -8.39 19.28 -21.27
CA PRO A 282 -8.44 20.75 -21.35
C PRO A 282 -9.58 21.33 -22.20
N GLN A 283 -10.24 20.50 -23.01
CA GLN A 283 -11.37 20.90 -23.86
C GLN A 283 -12.72 20.74 -23.14
N GLU A 284 -12.75 20.11 -21.96
CA GLU A 284 -13.94 19.88 -21.17
C GLU A 284 -14.02 20.85 -19.99
N ARG A 285 -15.24 21.13 -19.51
CA ARG A 285 -15.48 21.93 -18.30
C ARG A 285 -16.06 21.06 -17.22
N TRP A 286 -15.62 21.31 -15.97
CA TRP A 286 -16.16 20.60 -14.82
C TRP A 286 -17.67 20.84 -14.68
N SER A 287 -18.44 19.75 -14.60
CA SER A 287 -19.90 19.76 -14.60
C SER A 287 -20.50 19.12 -13.34
N GLN A 288 -21.79 19.35 -13.12
CA GLN A 288 -22.55 18.69 -12.05
C GLN A 288 -22.63 17.17 -12.24
N ALA A 289 -22.67 16.72 -13.49
CA ALA A 289 -22.64 15.30 -13.86
C ALA A 289 -21.32 14.62 -13.43
N GLN A 290 -20.19 15.30 -13.63
CA GLN A 290 -18.89 14.79 -13.16
C GLN A 290 -18.81 14.77 -11.63
N THR A 291 -19.30 15.82 -10.96
CA THR A 291 -19.42 15.82 -9.49
C THR A 291 -20.31 14.68 -9.00
N ALA A 292 -21.43 14.39 -9.67
CA ALA A 292 -22.32 13.28 -9.34
C ALA A 292 -21.60 11.92 -9.45
N ASN A 293 -20.81 11.68 -10.50
CA ASN A 293 -20.01 10.47 -10.64
C ASN A 293 -18.98 10.32 -9.50
N VAL A 294 -18.25 11.38 -9.17
CA VAL A 294 -17.29 11.38 -8.06
C VAL A 294 -17.97 11.07 -6.72
N SER A 295 -19.18 11.60 -6.53
CA SER A 295 -19.96 11.47 -5.29
C SER A 295 -20.40 10.04 -4.95
N ILE A 296 -20.28 9.12 -5.92
CA ILE A 296 -20.52 7.69 -5.72
C ILE A 296 -19.27 6.84 -5.97
N GLY A 297 -18.09 7.46 -6.01
CA GLY A 297 -16.81 6.77 -6.19
C GLY A 297 -16.62 6.20 -7.59
N GLN A 298 -17.19 6.84 -8.61
CA GLN A 298 -17.10 6.44 -10.01
C GLN A 298 -16.45 7.54 -10.87
N GLY A 299 -16.49 7.37 -12.20
CA GLY A 299 -15.84 8.25 -13.16
C GLY A 299 -14.33 8.07 -13.10
N TYR A 300 -13.59 9.17 -12.89
CA TYR A 300 -12.13 9.14 -12.77
C TYR A 300 -11.65 8.94 -11.32
N THR A 301 -12.56 8.71 -10.37
CA THR A 301 -12.19 8.51 -8.96
C THR A 301 -11.51 7.15 -8.80
N LEU A 302 -10.27 7.15 -8.32
CA LEU A 302 -9.50 5.93 -8.05
C LEU A 302 -8.90 6.00 -6.66
N VAL A 303 -9.05 4.94 -5.87
CA VAL A 303 -8.55 4.83 -4.49
C VAL A 303 -8.04 3.41 -4.26
N SER A 304 -6.97 3.24 -3.49
CA SER A 304 -6.50 1.91 -3.13
C SER A 304 -7.22 1.32 -1.91
N PRO A 305 -7.31 -0.02 -1.77
CA PRO A 305 -7.85 -0.63 -0.56
C PRO A 305 -7.18 -0.16 0.74
N LEU A 306 -5.87 0.10 0.71
CA LEU A 306 -5.14 0.72 1.84
C LEU A 306 -5.69 2.10 2.20
N GLN A 307 -5.78 3.01 1.21
CA GLN A 307 -6.30 4.36 1.43
C GLN A 307 -7.74 4.31 1.97
N LEU A 308 -8.59 3.45 1.42
CA LEU A 308 -9.96 3.29 1.87
C LEU A 308 -10.04 2.72 3.30
N ALA A 309 -9.20 1.75 3.66
CA ALA A 309 -9.13 1.21 5.01
C ALA A 309 -8.71 2.28 6.03
N MET A 310 -7.74 3.13 5.69
CA MET A 310 -7.32 4.25 6.55
C MET A 310 -8.43 5.30 6.73
N ALA A 311 -9.18 5.62 5.67
CA ALA A 311 -10.34 6.50 5.76
C ALA A 311 -11.42 5.92 6.70
N TYR A 312 -11.71 4.62 6.59
CA TYR A 312 -12.69 3.95 7.45
C TYR A 312 -12.23 3.85 8.91
N VAL A 313 -10.94 3.59 9.15
CA VAL A 313 -10.35 3.66 10.50
C VAL A 313 -10.53 5.04 11.11
N THR A 314 -10.31 6.10 10.33
CA THR A 314 -10.49 7.48 10.79
C THR A 314 -11.94 7.75 11.20
N ILE A 315 -12.91 7.19 10.47
CA ILE A 315 -14.32 7.28 10.85
C ILE A 315 -14.58 6.49 12.15
N ALA A 316 -14.08 5.26 12.22
CA ALA A 316 -14.32 4.35 13.35
C ALA A 316 -13.70 4.83 14.67
N ASN A 317 -12.57 5.55 14.62
CA ASN A 317 -11.86 6.04 15.80
C ASN A 317 -12.22 7.48 16.21
N GLY A 318 -13.28 8.05 15.62
CA GLY A 318 -13.77 9.39 15.97
C GLY A 318 -13.00 10.56 15.33
N GLY A 319 -12.22 10.32 14.28
CA GLY A 319 -11.64 11.36 13.43
C GLY A 319 -10.13 11.52 13.48
N ILE A 320 -9.40 10.54 14.03
CA ILE A 320 -7.94 10.56 14.06
C ILE A 320 -7.41 9.82 12.82
N CYS A 321 -6.91 10.59 11.86
CA CYS A 321 -6.29 10.04 10.65
C CYS A 321 -4.83 9.69 10.93
N PHE A 322 -4.52 8.42 11.13
CA PHE A 322 -3.15 7.92 11.26
C PHE A 322 -2.44 7.82 9.91
N TYR A 323 -1.13 7.96 9.89
CA TYR A 323 -0.33 7.34 8.82
C TYR A 323 -0.34 5.82 9.02
N PRO A 324 -0.53 5.02 7.95
CA PRO A 324 -0.44 3.58 8.08
C PRO A 324 0.98 3.20 8.53
N ARG A 325 1.07 2.23 9.44
CA ARG A 325 2.35 1.76 9.98
C ARG A 325 2.48 0.27 9.76
N LEU A 326 3.62 -0.12 9.19
CA LEU A 326 3.93 -1.52 8.91
C LEU A 326 5.13 -2.05 9.69
N VAL A 327 6.08 -1.19 10.05
CA VAL A 327 7.24 -1.55 10.88
C VAL A 327 6.99 -1.11 12.32
N ASP A 328 7.01 -2.06 13.26
CA ASP A 328 6.91 -1.77 14.69
C ASP A 328 8.20 -1.14 15.21
N LYS A 329 9.32 -1.83 14.98
CA LYS A 329 10.64 -1.43 15.48
C LYS A 329 11.76 -2.12 14.71
N VAL A 330 12.94 -1.52 14.76
CA VAL A 330 14.17 -2.12 14.23
C VAL A 330 15.17 -2.23 15.39
N LEU A 331 15.64 -3.44 15.66
CA LEU A 331 16.54 -3.73 16.77
C LEU A 331 17.85 -4.32 16.27
N ASN A 332 18.97 -3.80 16.75
CA ASN A 332 20.27 -4.43 16.59
C ASN A 332 20.28 -5.83 17.24
N GLN A 333 21.27 -6.65 16.92
CA GLN A 333 21.39 -8.01 17.47
C GLN A 333 21.53 -8.05 19.00
N ASN A 334 21.99 -6.96 19.62
CA ASN A 334 22.07 -6.82 21.08
C ASN A 334 20.75 -6.31 21.72
N GLY A 335 19.67 -6.17 20.94
CA GLY A 335 18.37 -5.68 21.40
C GLY A 335 18.23 -4.16 21.51
N SER A 336 19.29 -3.38 21.26
CA SER A 336 19.20 -1.92 21.23
C SER A 336 18.47 -1.42 19.96
N PRO A 337 17.75 -0.29 20.01
CA PRO A 337 17.16 0.31 18.81
C PRO A 337 18.20 0.62 17.74
N ALA A 338 17.90 0.31 16.48
CA ALA A 338 18.72 0.77 15.35
C ALA A 338 18.55 2.28 15.16
N LEU A 339 19.60 2.93 14.67
CA LEU A 339 19.61 4.35 14.38
C LEU A 339 19.65 4.59 12.87
N ASP A 340 18.99 5.64 12.40
CA ASP A 340 19.09 6.15 11.04
C ASP A 340 20.44 6.87 10.79
N GLU A 341 20.67 7.31 9.57
CA GLU A 341 21.88 8.05 9.16
C GLU A 341 22.13 9.34 9.98
N ASN A 342 21.08 9.89 10.62
CA ASN A 342 21.12 11.10 11.42
C ASN A 342 21.24 10.80 12.93
N GLY A 343 21.43 9.54 13.31
CA GLY A 343 21.56 9.11 14.71
C GLY A 343 20.25 9.09 15.50
N LYS A 344 19.08 9.16 14.84
CA LYS A 344 17.77 9.03 15.48
C LYS A 344 17.29 7.58 15.40
N VAL A 345 16.37 7.18 16.28
CA VAL A 345 15.79 5.83 16.22
C VAL A 345 15.13 5.61 14.86
N ALA A 346 15.60 4.59 14.13
CA ALA A 346 15.22 4.28 12.76
C ALA A 346 13.70 4.22 12.55
N VAL A 347 12.98 3.67 13.51
CA VAL A 347 11.51 3.67 13.54
C VAL A 347 11.04 4.14 14.90
N THR A 348 10.49 5.35 14.96
CA THR A 348 9.87 5.89 16.17
C THR A 348 8.51 5.24 16.39
N ARG A 349 8.25 4.76 17.61
CA ARG A 349 6.92 4.24 18.02
C ARG A 349 5.82 5.30 18.12
N ALA A 350 6.15 6.58 17.91
CA ALA A 350 5.16 7.64 17.98
C ALA A 350 4.16 7.51 16.81
N ASN A 351 2.87 7.41 17.15
CA ASN A 351 1.80 7.46 16.16
C ASN A 351 1.87 8.82 15.45
N ARG A 352 2.19 8.82 14.16
CA ARG A 352 2.09 10.04 13.34
C ARG A 352 0.66 10.15 12.83
N SER A 353 -0.03 11.23 13.18
CA SER A 353 -1.34 11.57 12.63
C SER A 353 -1.19 12.57 11.49
N ARG A 354 -1.92 12.38 10.38
CA ARG A 354 -2.03 13.33 9.26
C ARG A 354 -2.79 14.60 9.64
N ALA A 355 -3.69 14.52 10.61
CA ALA A 355 -4.49 15.64 11.07
C ALA A 355 -4.77 15.57 12.57
N GLN A 356 -4.59 16.70 13.24
CA GLN A 356 -5.19 16.98 14.54
C GLN A 356 -6.72 17.06 14.30
N ARG A 357 -7.43 15.98 14.64
CA ARG A 357 -8.91 15.82 14.61
C ARG A 357 -9.58 16.26 13.29
N ALA A 358 -9.44 15.43 12.25
CA ALA A 358 -9.99 15.65 10.91
C ALA A 358 -11.53 15.80 10.86
N LEU A 359 -12.25 15.24 11.85
CA LEU A 359 -13.72 15.16 11.85
C LEU A 359 -14.39 16.00 12.95
N GLU A 360 -13.65 16.82 13.70
CA GLU A 360 -14.22 17.64 14.79
C GLU A 360 -15.36 18.56 14.31
N SER A 361 -15.29 19.05 13.08
CA SER A 361 -16.32 19.91 12.49
C SER A 361 -17.51 19.15 11.89
N CYS A 362 -17.54 17.81 12.02
CA CYS A 362 -18.61 16.95 11.49
C CYS A 362 -19.44 16.28 12.59
N GLN A 363 -19.01 16.41 13.86
CA GLN A 363 -19.77 16.06 15.06
C GLN A 363 -20.74 17.18 15.39
#